data_AF-A0A969M4X5-F1
#
_entry.id   AF-A0A969M4X5-F1
#
_cell.length_a   1.000
_cell.length_b   1.000
_cell.length_c   1.000
_cell.angle_alpha   90.00
_cell.angle_beta   90.00
_cell.angle_gamma   90.00
#
_symmetry.space_group_name_H-M   'P 1'
#
loop_
_entity.id
_entity.type
_entity.pdbx_description
1 polymer ?
#
loop_
_entity_poly.entity_id
_entity_poly.type
_entity_poly.pdbx_seq_one_letter_code
_entity_poly.pdbx_strand_id
1 'polypeptide(L)'
;MSIEALIVLVIIGAIAGWLAGLIVTGYGLGLPGNIVVGILGAFLGNWLLGASGLMFGTSIIGAIIRATIGAIVLLLLLRLVRR
;
A
#
# COMPACT_ATOMS: atom_id res chain seq x y z
N MET A 1 2.10 12.22 16.87
CA MET A 1 2.80 11.15 16.13
C MET A 1 4.03 10.78 16.93
N SER A 2 4.14 9.55 17.41
CA SER A 2 5.35 9.07 18.09
C SER A 2 6.31 8.44 17.08
N ILE A 3 7.59 8.31 17.42
CA ILE A 3 8.62 7.79 16.49
C ILE A 3 8.32 6.33 16.11
N GLU A 4 7.73 5.57 17.03
CA GLU A 4 7.33 4.18 16.86
C GLU A 4 6.26 4.06 15.76
N ALA A 5 5.28 4.98 15.74
CA ALA A 5 4.24 5.00 14.73
C ALA A 5 4.82 5.24 13.32
N LEU A 6 5.86 6.07 13.22
CA LEU A 6 6.54 6.33 11.95
C LEU A 6 7.28 5.09 11.44
N ILE A 7 7.97 4.38 12.34
CA ILE A 7 8.67 3.13 12.01
C ILE A 7 7.68 2.06 11.54
N VAL A 8 6.57 1.89 12.26
CA VAL A 8 5.51 0.94 11.90
C VAL A 8 4.90 1.28 10.54
N LEU A 9 4.64 2.55 10.25
CA LEU A 9 4.14 3.00 8.94
C LEU A 9 5.11 2.63 7.81
N VAL A 10 6.41 2.87 7.99
CA VAL A 10 7.43 2.55 6.98
C VAL A 10 7.52 1.04 6.77
N ILE A 11 7.49 0.23 7.83
CA ILE A 11 7.51 -1.24 7.74
C ILE A 11 6.28 -1.75 6.99
N ILE A 12 5.09 -1.28 7.36
CA ILE A 12 3.84 -1.65 6.68
C ILE A 12 3.88 -1.24 5.21
N GLY A 13 4.34 -0.03 4.91
CA GLY A 13 4.51 0.47 3.55
C GLY A 13 5.49 -0.39 2.75
N ALA A 14 6.65 -0.72 3.30
CA ALA A 14 7.63 -1.58 2.65
C ALA A 14 7.04 -2.94 2.27
N ILE A 15 6.35 -3.60 3.22
CA ILE A 15 5.73 -4.90 3.02
C ILE A 15 4.62 -4.80 1.97
N ALA A 16 3.70 -3.83 2.12
CA ALA A 16 2.56 -3.66 1.24
C ALA A 16 2.96 -3.33 -0.21
N GLY A 17 3.93 -2.43 -0.40
CA GLY A 17 4.41 -2.08 -1.73
C GLY A 17 5.17 -3.23 -2.40
N TRP A 18 5.93 -4.01 -1.63
CA TRP A 18 6.56 -5.23 -2.14
C TRP A 18 5.53 -6.26 -2.56
N LEU A 19 4.53 -6.54 -1.71
CA LEU A 19 3.42 -7.44 -2.03
C LEU A 19 2.65 -6.98 -3.28
N ALA A 20 2.38 -5.68 -3.40
CA ALA A 20 1.72 -5.13 -4.57
C ALA A 20 2.57 -5.27 -5.84
N GLY A 21 3.90 -5.09 -5.76
CA GLY A 21 4.82 -5.30 -6.88
C GLY A 21 4.95 -6.77 -7.31
N LEU A 22 4.78 -7.72 -6.38
CA LEU A 22 4.68 -9.15 -6.72
C LEU A 22 3.38 -9.47 -7.47
N ILE A 23 2.27 -8.84 -7.09
CA ILE A 23 0.96 -9.05 -7.72
C ILE A 23 0.87 -8.35 -9.08
N VAL A 24 1.33 -7.10 -9.16
CA VAL A 24 1.34 -6.31 -10.41
C VAL A 24 2.66 -6.52 -11.12
N THR A 25 2.72 -7.55 -11.97
CA THR A 25 3.91 -7.90 -12.76
C THR A 25 4.44 -6.73 -13.59
N GLY A 26 5.77 -6.55 -13.58
CA GLY A 26 6.46 -5.47 -14.30
C GLY A 26 6.89 -4.27 -13.43
N TYR A 27 6.55 -4.25 -12.13
CA TYR A 27 6.92 -3.18 -11.20
C TYR A 27 7.89 -3.66 -10.12
N GLY A 28 9.18 -3.74 -10.46
CA GLY A 28 10.26 -3.97 -9.49
C GLY A 28 10.84 -2.65 -8.98
N LEU A 29 10.23 -2.05 -7.95
CA LEU A 29 10.56 -0.68 -7.50
C LEU A 29 11.72 -0.60 -6.48
N GLY A 30 12.26 -1.75 -6.05
CA GLY A 30 13.24 -1.82 -4.96
C GLY A 30 12.66 -1.39 -3.60
N LEU A 31 13.47 -1.44 -2.54
CA LEU A 31 13.01 -1.11 -1.18
C LEU A 31 12.44 0.33 -1.06
N PRO A 32 13.11 1.39 -1.56
CA PRO A 32 12.60 2.75 -1.42
C PRO A 32 11.27 2.95 -2.17
N GLY A 33 11.16 2.42 -3.39
CA GLY A 33 9.95 2.55 -4.17
C GLY A 33 8.78 1.74 -3.61
N ASN A 34 9.06 0.56 -3.02
CA ASN A 34 8.05 -0.22 -2.32
C ASN A 34 7.51 0.54 -1.09
N ILE A 35 8.38 1.17 -0.31
CA ILE A 35 7.96 2.00 0.84
C ILE A 35 7.04 3.13 0.36
N VAL A 36 7.46 3.90 -0.65
CA VAL A 36 6.70 5.04 -1.16
C VAL A 36 5.34 4.58 -1.70
N VAL A 37 5.32 3.56 -2.56
CA VAL A 37 4.08 3.02 -3.13
C VAL A 37 3.17 2.44 -2.05
N GLY A 38 3.73 1.74 -1.06
CA GLY A 38 2.94 1.19 0.03
C GLY A 38 2.32 2.26 0.93
N ILE A 39 3.04 3.34 1.22
CA ILE A 39 2.51 4.48 1.98
C ILE A 39 1.41 5.20 1.19
N LEU A 40 1.67 5.56 -0.08
CA LEU A 40 0.65 6.19 -0.93
C LEU A 40 -0.56 5.28 -1.15
N GLY A 41 -0.30 4.00 -1.33
CA GLY A 41 -1.30 2.94 -1.41
C GLY A 41 -2.13 2.80 -0.14
N ALA A 42 -1.56 2.99 1.05
CA ALA A 42 -2.31 2.98 2.31
C ALA A 42 -3.38 4.07 2.36
N PHE A 43 -3.07 5.29 1.91
CA PHE A 43 -4.05 6.37 1.84
C PHE A 43 -5.16 6.05 0.84
N LEU A 44 -4.79 5.60 -0.37
CA LEU A 44 -5.75 5.24 -1.41
C LEU A 44 -6.64 4.05 -0.99
N GLY A 45 -6.04 3.02 -0.40
CA GLY A 45 -6.74 1.83 0.07
C GLY A 45 -7.70 2.14 1.20
N ASN A 46 -7.34 3.02 2.14
CA ASN A 46 -8.24 3.46 3.20
C ASN A 46 -9.46 4.21 2.64
N TRP A 47 -9.26 5.07 1.64
CA TRP A 47 -10.36 5.76 0.98
C TRP A 47 -11.27 4.80 0.19
N LEU A 48 -10.69 3.90 -0.62
CA LEU A 48 -11.42 2.92 -1.42
C LEU A 48 -12.23 1.94 -0.56
N LEU A 49 -11.60 1.39 0.48
CA LEU A 49 -12.22 0.38 1.35
C LEU A 49 -13.21 1.02 2.34
N GLY A 50 -12.92 2.23 2.80
CA GLY A 50 -13.88 3.03 3.58
C GLY A 50 -15.15 3.34 2.78
N ALA A 51 -15.00 3.70 1.51
CA ALA A 51 -16.14 3.97 0.63
C ALA A 51 -16.99 2.73 0.31
N SER A 52 -16.39 1.53 0.29
CA SER A 52 -17.11 0.27 0.04
C SER A 52 -17.74 -0.36 1.29
N GLY A 53 -17.59 0.27 2.46
CA GLY A 53 -18.06 -0.27 3.74
C GLY A 53 -17.21 -1.43 4.27
N LEU A 54 -16.08 -1.75 3.64
CA LEU A 54 -15.18 -2.83 4.04
C LEU A 54 -14.21 -2.35 5.11
N MET A 55 -14.52 -2.66 6.36
CA MET A 55 -13.68 -2.33 7.50
C MET A 55 -12.79 -3.51 7.87
N PHE A 56 -11.57 -3.52 7.36
CA PHE A 56 -10.50 -4.29 7.97
C PHE A 56 -10.14 -3.54 9.26
N GLY A 57 -10.14 -4.19 10.44
CA GLY A 57 -9.96 -3.51 11.72
C GLY A 57 -8.62 -2.76 11.87
N THR A 58 -8.37 -2.19 13.05
CA THR A 58 -7.16 -1.41 13.36
C THR A 58 -5.89 -2.27 13.58
N SER A 59 -5.96 -3.58 13.35
CA SER A 59 -4.83 -4.48 13.48
C SER A 59 -3.75 -4.21 12.42
N ILE A 60 -2.50 -4.58 12.75
CA ILE A 60 -1.36 -4.48 11.81
C ILE A 60 -1.65 -5.25 10.52
N ILE A 61 -2.24 -6.45 10.63
CA ILE A 61 -2.63 -7.27 9.48
C ILE A 61 -3.65 -6.53 8.61
N GLY A 62 -4.67 -5.93 9.23
CA GLY A 62 -5.65 -5.12 8.51
C GLY A 62 -5.00 -3.94 7.79
N ALA A 63 -4.05 -3.27 8.44
CA ALA A 63 -3.31 -2.16 7.84
C ALA A 63 -2.47 -2.59 6.62
N ILE A 64 -1.79 -3.75 6.70
CA ILE A 64 -1.04 -4.31 5.57
C ILE A 64 -1.99 -4.65 4.42
N ILE A 65 -3.14 -5.28 4.69
CA ILE A 65 -4.13 -5.63 3.67
C ILE A 65 -4.65 -4.36 2.98
N ARG A 66 -5.10 -3.36 3.74
CA ARG A 66 -5.58 -2.08 3.19
C ARG A 66 -4.52 -1.39 2.33
N ALA A 67 -3.28 -1.33 2.84
CA ALA A 67 -2.17 -0.73 2.13
C ALA A 67 -1.81 -1.48 0.85
N THR A 68 -1.86 -2.81 0.89
CA THR A 68 -1.57 -3.65 -0.29
C THR A 68 -2.63 -3.45 -1.36
N ILE A 69 -3.91 -3.45 -0.99
CA ILE A 69 -5.02 -3.22 -1.94
C ILE A 69 -4.87 -1.86 -2.62
N GLY A 70 -4.66 -0.79 -1.85
CA GLY A 70 -4.47 0.53 -2.46
C GLY A 70 -3.19 0.65 -3.27
N ALA A 71 -2.09 0.00 -2.87
CA ALA A 71 -0.86 -0.05 -3.64
C ALA A 71 -1.03 -0.79 -4.97
N ILE A 72 -1.79 -1.90 -5.01
CA ILE A 72 -2.14 -2.60 -6.25
C ILE A 72 -2.90 -1.65 -7.19
N VAL A 73 -3.92 -0.96 -6.68
CA VAL A 73 -4.68 0.01 -7.49
C VAL A 73 -3.77 1.12 -8.01
N LEU A 74 -2.89 1.68 -7.17
CA LEU A 74 -1.94 2.71 -7.57
C LEU A 74 -1.02 2.22 -8.70
N LEU A 75 -0.45 1.03 -8.58
CA LEU A 75 0.43 0.45 -9.61
C LEU A 75 -0.33 0.17 -10.91
N LEU A 76 -1.57 -0.31 -10.84
CA LEU A 76 -2.41 -0.52 -12.02
C LEU A 76 -2.74 0.79 -12.73
N LEU A 77 -3.04 1.86 -11.98
CA LEU A 77 -3.25 3.20 -12.54
C LEU A 77 -1.97 3.72 -13.21
N LEU A 78 -0.81 3.57 -12.56
CA LEU A 78 0.48 3.92 -13.16
C LEU A 78 0.76 3.12 -14.44
N ARG A 79 0.32 1.87 -14.50
CA ARG A 79 0.44 1.02 -15.71
C ARG A 79 -0.46 1.50 -16.84
N LEU A 80 -1.65 1.97 -16.52
CA LEU A 80 -2.59 2.48 -17.50
C LEU A 80 -2.09 3.80 -18.11
N VAL A 81 -1.52 4.69 -17.29
CA VAL A 81 -1.02 6.01 -17.74
C VAL A 81 0.30 5.91 -18.52
N ARG A 82 1.14 4.90 -18.23
CA ARG A 82 2.41 4.69 -18.94
C ARG A 82 2.29 3.83 -20.22
N ARG A 83 1.07 3.53 -20.66
CA ARG A 83 0.82 3.00 -22.01
C ARG A 83 0.73 4.13 -23.01
#